data_AF-A0A1H0C5U7-F1
#
_entry.id   AF-A0A1H0C5U7-F1
#
_cell.length_a   1.000
_cell.length_b   1.000
_cell.length_c   1.000
_cell.angle_alpha   90.00
_cell.angle_beta   90.00
_cell.angle_gamma   90.00
#
_symmetry.space_group_name_H-M   'P 1'
#
loop_
_entity.id
_entity.type
_entity.pdbx_description
1 polymer ?
#
loop_
_entity_poly.entity_id
_entity_poly.type
_entity_poly.pdbx_seq_one_letter_code
_entity_poly.pdbx_strand_id
1 'polypeptide(L)' 'MARRRSFKIPGVSFSAKRALGITKAKRNFSRFTGIPTSKAGIQRKVGKAAMGGGCLLSALSIAAILVIGIMIVITIV' A
#
# COMPACT_ATOMS: atom_id res chain seq x y z
N MET A 1 17.78 -2.36 -9.41
CA MET A 1 16.99 -3.37 -10.16
C MET A 1 17.88 -3.86 -11.29
N ALA A 2 18.32 -5.13 -11.25
CA ALA A 2 19.33 -5.66 -12.17
C ALA A 2 18.86 -5.56 -13.64
N ARG A 3 19.70 -4.94 -14.50
CA ARG A 3 19.54 -4.76 -15.95
C ARG A 3 19.47 -6.14 -16.64
N ARG A 4 18.29 -6.75 -16.70
CA ARG A 4 18.09 -8.06 -17.35
C ARG A 4 17.93 -7.83 -18.86
N ARG A 5 18.88 -8.41 -19.60
CA ARG A 5 19.16 -8.37 -21.04
C ARG A 5 17.97 -7.98 -21.92
N SER A 6 18.19 -6.89 -22.68
CA SER A 6 17.32 -6.43 -23.75
C SER A 6 17.34 -7.45 -24.89
N PHE A 7 16.22 -8.15 -25.13
CA PHE A 7 15.97 -8.70 -26.45
C PHE A 7 15.78 -7.50 -27.37
N LYS A 8 16.76 -7.23 -28.25
CA LYS A 8 16.81 -6.11 -29.21
C LYS A 8 15.80 -6.32 -30.35
N ILE A 9 14.55 -6.63 -30.03
CA ILE A 9 13.44 -6.65 -30.99
C ILE A 9 12.54 -5.47 -30.61
N PRO A 10 12.47 -4.41 -31.43
CA PRO A 10 11.64 -3.25 -31.13
C PRO A 10 10.17 -3.71 -31.01
N GLY A 11 9.53 -3.41 -29.88
CA GLY A 11 8.10 -3.68 -29.65
C GLY A 11 7.73 -4.90 -28.81
N VAL A 12 8.66 -5.82 -28.49
CA VAL A 12 8.35 -7.00 -27.67
C VAL A 12 9.29 -7.18 -26.48
N SER A 13 8.89 -6.67 -25.32
CA SER A 13 9.59 -6.90 -24.05
C SER A 13 9.19 -8.24 -23.42
N PHE A 14 9.52 -9.35 -24.09
CA PHE A 14 9.33 -10.68 -23.51
C PHE A 14 10.34 -10.90 -22.38
N SER A 15 9.88 -10.67 -21.15
CA SER A 15 10.60 -11.11 -19.96
C SER A 15 10.29 -12.58 -19.69
N ALA A 16 11.30 -13.38 -19.35
CA ALA A 16 11.12 -14.78 -18.93
C ALA A 16 10.08 -14.93 -17.81
N LYS A 17 9.96 -13.93 -16.91
CA LYS A 17 8.95 -13.91 -15.83
C LYS A 17 7.51 -13.82 -16.35
N ARG A 18 7.31 -13.29 -17.57
CA ARG A 18 6.00 -13.18 -18.22
C ARG A 18 5.61 -14.49 -18.91
N ALA A 19 6.58 -15.14 -19.57
CA ALA A 19 6.40 -16.46 -20.19
C ALA A 19 6.12 -17.56 -19.15
N LEU A 20 6.84 -17.53 -18.01
CA LEU A 20 6.61 -18.44 -16.88
C LEU A 20 5.32 -18.15 -16.09
N GLY A 21 4.49 -17.18 -16.50
CA GLY A 21 3.21 -16.89 -15.86
C GLY A 21 3.28 -16.20 -14.49
N ILE A 22 4.46 -16.01 -13.91
CA ILE A 22 4.66 -15.37 -12.58
C ILE A 22 4.05 -13.97 -12.54
N THR A 23 4.16 -13.21 -13.64
CA THR A 23 3.53 -11.89 -13.76
C THR A 23 2.00 -11.97 -13.77
N LYS A 24 1.41 -12.99 -14.41
CA LYS A 24 -0.04 -13.19 -14.48
C LYS A 24 -0.58 -13.59 -13.10
N ALA A 25 0.12 -14.47 -12.39
CA ALA A 25 -0.22 -14.87 -11.02
C ALA A 25 -0.24 -13.67 -10.05
N LYS A 26 0.82 -12.85 -10.04
CA LYS A 26 0.86 -11.62 -9.22
C LYS A 26 -0.27 -10.64 -9.55
N ARG A 27 -0.60 -10.49 -10.84
CA ARG A 27 -1.70 -9.60 -11.27
C ARG A 27 -3.06 -10.14 -10.83
N ASN A 28 -3.30 -11.44 -10.94
CA ASN A 28 -4.55 -12.06 -10.49
C ASN A 28 -4.72 -11.95 -8.98
N PHE A 29 -3.66 -12.19 -8.20
CA PHE A 29 -3.69 -12.01 -6.74
C PHE A 29 -3.98 -10.54 -6.35
N SER A 30 -3.38 -9.58 -7.04
CA SER A 30 -3.64 -8.15 -6.77
C SER A 30 -5.06 -7.73 -7.14
N ARG A 31 -5.69 -8.36 -8.15
CA ARG A 31 -7.09 -8.13 -8.52
C ARG A 31 -8.05 -8.77 -7.51
N PHE A 32 -7.72 -9.95 -7.01
CA PHE A 32 -8.55 -10.67 -6.03
C PHE A 32 -8.51 -10.01 -4.65
N THR A 33 -7.32 -9.66 -4.17
CA THR A 33 -7.13 -9.07 -2.83
C THR A 33 -7.27 -7.55 -2.79
N GLY A 34 -7.22 -6.86 -3.93
CA GLY A 34 -7.17 -5.39 -4.00
C GLY A 34 -5.90 -4.77 -3.38
N ILE A 35 -4.93 -5.61 -2.98
CA ILE A 35 -3.66 -5.18 -2.40
C ILE A 35 -2.60 -5.18 -3.50
N PRO A 36 -1.94 -4.05 -3.76
CA PRO A 36 -0.89 -3.99 -4.76
C PRO A 36 0.31 -4.81 -4.32
N THR A 37 0.71 -5.81 -5.10
CA THR A 37 1.90 -6.62 -4.82
C THR A 37 3.19 -6.03 -5.37
N SER A 38 3.15 -4.80 -5.89
CA SER A 38 4.30 -4.08 -6.44
C SER A 38 4.81 -3.06 -5.43
N LYS A 39 6.15 -2.88 -5.34
CA LYS A 39 6.75 -1.90 -4.41
C LYS A 39 6.19 -0.49 -4.65
N ALA A 40 6.09 -0.07 -5.91
CA ALA A 40 5.52 1.23 -6.28
C ALA A 40 4.02 1.36 -5.91
N GLY A 41 3.25 0.27 -6.02
CA GLY A 41 1.83 0.28 -5.65
C GLY A 41 1.62 0.34 -4.14
N ILE A 42 2.46 -0.36 -3.36
CA ILE A 42 2.49 -0.26 -1.89
C ILE A 42 2.89 1.15 -1.48
N GLN A 43 3.94 1.73 -2.08
CA GLN A 43 4.36 3.11 -1.81
C GLN A 43 3.27 4.15 -2.14
N ARG A 44 2.47 3.96 -3.20
CA ARG A 44 1.30 4.83 -3.46
C ARG A 44 0.18 4.64 -2.45
N LYS A 45 -0.08 3.41 -1.99
CA LYS A 45 -1.15 3.13 -1.02
C LYS A 45 -0.78 3.62 0.38
N VAL A 46 0.44 3.36 0.82
CA VAL A 46 1.02 3.84 2.08
C VAL A 46 1.28 5.35 2.02
N GLY A 47 1.80 5.87 0.91
CA GLY A 47 1.99 7.31 0.71
C GLY A 47 0.67 8.09 0.71
N LYS A 48 -0.42 7.53 0.16
CA LYS A 48 -1.76 8.11 0.34
C LYS A 48 -2.23 8.07 1.80
N ALA A 49 -1.98 6.98 2.52
CA ALA A 49 -2.33 6.88 3.94
C ALA A 49 -1.48 7.80 4.84
N ALA A 50 -0.22 8.05 4.48
CA ALA A 50 0.73 8.84 5.26
C ALA A 50 0.72 10.34 4.91
N MET A 51 0.55 10.70 3.63
CA MET A 51 0.64 12.10 3.16
C MET A 51 -0.66 12.64 2.55
N GLY A 52 -1.63 11.80 2.18
CA GLY A 52 -2.74 12.20 1.28
C GLY A 52 -4.16 12.04 1.83
N GLY A 53 -4.34 11.57 3.06
CA GLY A 53 -5.64 11.51 3.73
C GLY A 53 -5.41 11.67 5.22
N GLY A 54 -5.76 12.82 5.79
CA GLY A 54 -5.48 13.26 7.15
C GLY A 54 -6.08 12.43 8.30
N CYS A 55 -6.35 11.14 8.09
CA CYS A 55 -6.90 10.24 9.10
C CYS A 55 -5.96 10.01 10.29
N LEU A 56 -4.64 10.21 10.16
CA LEU A 56 -3.73 10.08 11.29
C LEU A 56 -3.97 11.17 12.35
N LEU A 57 -4.21 12.41 11.90
CA LEU A 57 -4.53 13.53 12.78
C LEU A 57 -5.91 13.34 13.41
N SER A 58 -6.92 12.94 12.61
CA SER A 58 -8.27 12.75 13.14
C SER A 58 -8.36 11.57 14.13
N ALA A 59 -7.65 10.46 13.87
CA ALA A 59 -7.63 9.31 14.77
C ALA A 59 -6.95 9.63 16.12
N LEU A 60 -5.82 10.35 16.10
CA LEU A 60 -5.14 10.80 17.33
C LEU A 60 -6.00 11.81 18.12
N SER A 61 -6.70 12.72 17.42
CA SER A 61 -7.59 13.71 18.06
C SER A 61 -8.75 13.05 18.79
N ILE A 62 -9.42 12.08 18.16
CA ILE A 62 -10.57 11.36 18.75
C ILE A 62 -10.10 10.53 19.96
N ALA A 63 -8.96 9.84 19.85
CA ALA A 63 -8.40 9.06 20.94
C ALA A 63 -8.05 9.93 22.17
N ALA A 64 -7.46 11.11 21.95
CA ALA A 64 -7.10 12.02 23.04
C ALA A 64 -8.34 12.55 23.79
N ILE A 65 -9.39 12.96 23.08
CA ILE A 65 -10.62 13.47 23.70
C ILE A 65 -11.31 12.38 24.55
N LEU A 66 -11.32 11.14 24.05
CA LEU A 66 -11.95 10.01 24.74
C LEU A 66 -11.19 9.65 26.03
N VAL A 67 -9.86 9.67 26.00
CA VAL A 67 -9.02 9.43 27.20
C VAL A 67 -9.17 10.56 28.22
N ILE A 68 -9.16 11.82 27.79
CA ILE A 68 -9.33 12.99 28.68
C ILE A 68 -10.73 12.97 29.32
N GLY A 69 -11.77 12.68 28.54
CA GLY A 69 -13.14 12.56 29.06
C GLY A 69 -13.28 11.47 30.12
N ILE A 70 -12.67 10.30 29.90
CA ILE A 70 -12.66 9.21 30.89
C ILE A 70 -11.90 9.63 32.16
N MET A 71 -10.75 10.30 32.02
CA MET A 71 -9.96 10.77 33.18
C MET A 71 -10.71 11.80 34.03
N ILE A 72 -11.44 12.73 33.39
CA ILE A 72 -12.26 13.73 34.07
C ILE A 72 -13.41 13.06 34.83
N VAL A 73 -14.10 12.10 34.20
CA VAL A 73 -15.21 11.36 34.83
C VAL A 73 -14.72 10.58 36.06
N ILE A 74 -13.57 9.91 35.98
CA ILE A 74 -12.97 9.18 37.10
C ILE A 74 -12.53 10.13 38.24
N THR A 75 -12.21 11.39 37.93
CA THR A 75 -11.81 12.37 38.95
C THR A 75 -13.02 12.99 39.67
N ILE A 76 -14.18 13.03 39.02
CA ILE A 76 -15.42 13.64 39.54
C ILE A 76 -16.27 12.65 40.35
N VAL A 77 -16.13 11.34 40.07
CA VAL A 77 -16.80 10.24 40.78
C VAL A 77 -15.94 9.76 41.94
#